data_AF-A0A0A9W1D9-F1
#
_entry.id   AF-A0A0A9W1D9-F1
#
_cell.length_a   1.000
_cell.length_b   1.000
_cell.length_c   1.000
_cell.angle_alpha   90.00
_cell.angle_beta   90.00
_cell.angle_gamma   90.00
#
_symmetry.space_group_name_H-M   'P 1'
#
loop_
_entity.id
_entity.type
_entity.pdbx_description
1 polymer ?
#
loop_
_entity_poly.entity_id
_entity_poly.type
_entity_poly.pdbx_seq_one_letter_code
_entity_poly.pdbx_strand_id
1 'polypeptide(L)'
;MTADHYLDLLQPGNKDDYMPVELRAIALETIATRFPLHSWLHVFTDGSAAGANRNAGARVYCSAFQICCPVGRLATNFDGEIRAILLALERITAVEAPNIAMLVDSQAAILAVTS
;
A
#
# COMPACT_ATOMS: atom_id res chain seq x y z
N MET A 1 15.34 2.71 10.48
CA MET A 1 14.80 1.46 9.93
C MET A 1 14.87 1.61 8.43
N THR A 2 15.82 0.94 7.76
CA THR A 2 15.90 0.95 6.30
C THR A 2 14.94 -0.12 5.80
N ALA A 3 13.90 0.30 5.07
CA ALA A 3 12.96 -0.61 4.45
C ALA A 3 13.39 -0.87 3.01
N ASP A 4 13.46 -2.14 2.63
CA ASP A 4 13.59 -2.51 1.22
C ASP A 4 12.26 -2.18 0.50
N HIS A 5 12.35 -1.68 -0.73
CA HIS A 5 11.18 -1.43 -1.55
C HIS A 5 11.27 -2.24 -2.84
N TYR A 6 10.10 -2.65 -3.34
CA TYR A 6 9.95 -3.47 -4.53
C TYR A 6 8.90 -2.84 -5.43
N LEU A 7 9.26 -2.55 -6.68
CA LEU A 7 8.37 -1.89 -7.66
C LEU A 7 8.00 -2.80 -8.83
N ASP A 8 8.62 -3.98 -8.89
CA ASP A 8 8.47 -4.97 -9.93
C ASP A 8 7.62 -6.15 -9.45
N LEU A 9 6.92 -6.78 -10.40
CA LEU A 9 6.25 -8.05 -10.21
C LEU A 9 7.19 -9.20 -10.59
N LEU A 10 7.00 -10.40 -10.04
CA LEU A 10 7.82 -11.57 -10.40
C LEU A 10 7.70 -11.93 -11.89
N GLN A 11 6.52 -11.70 -12.46
CA GLN A 11 6.30 -11.75 -13.89
C GLN A 11 6.07 -10.33 -14.41
N PRO A 12 6.92 -9.80 -15.30
CA PRO A 12 6.70 -8.50 -15.89
C PRO A 12 5.46 -8.55 -16.79
N GLY A 13 4.63 -7.50 -16.72
CA GLY A 13 3.48 -7.36 -17.59
C GLY A 13 3.00 -5.91 -17.65
N ASN A 14 2.71 -5.45 -18.86
CA ASN A 14 2.05 -4.16 -19.06
C ASN A 14 0.53 -4.35 -19.05
N LYS A 15 -0.20 -3.27 -18.77
CA LYS A 15 -1.67 -3.18 -18.87
C LYS A 15 -2.19 -3.49 -20.28
N ASP A 16 -1.35 -3.33 -21.29
CA ASP A 16 -1.70 -3.62 -22.68
C ASP A 16 -1.57 -5.11 -23.04
N ASP A 17 -0.79 -5.87 -22.27
CA ASP A 17 -0.46 -7.27 -22.58
C ASP A 17 -1.40 -8.29 -21.92
N TYR A 18 -2.14 -7.87 -20.90
CA TYR A 18 -2.89 -8.76 -20.02
C TYR A 18 -4.28 -8.21 -19.68
N MET A 19 -5.24 -9.12 -19.51
CA MET A 19 -6.54 -8.79 -18.94
C MET A 19 -6.38 -8.38 -17.47
N PRO A 20 -7.27 -7.52 -16.92
CA PRO A 20 -7.21 -7.11 -15.52
C PRO A 20 -7.19 -8.29 -14.52
N VAL A 21 -7.84 -9.41 -14.87
CA VAL A 21 -7.84 -10.63 -14.04
C VAL A 21 -6.46 -11.31 -14.01
N GLU A 22 -5.73 -11.27 -15.12
CA GLU A 22 -4.39 -11.85 -15.23
C GLU A 22 -3.38 -10.99 -14.47
N LEU A 23 -3.44 -9.66 -14.62
CA LEU A 23 -2.61 -8.74 -13.83
C LEU A 23 -2.85 -8.90 -12.33
N ARG A 24 -4.11 -9.07 -11.92
CA ARG A 24 -4.46 -9.36 -10.53
C ARG A 24 -3.86 -10.69 -10.07
N ALA A 25 -3.91 -11.74 -10.90
CA ALA A 25 -3.32 -13.04 -10.56
C ALA A 25 -1.80 -12.93 -10.36
N ILE A 26 -1.11 -12.24 -11.28
CA ILE A 26 0.34 -11.99 -11.20
C ILE A 26 0.71 -11.21 -9.93
N ALA A 27 -0.07 -10.17 -9.60
CA ALA A 27 0.15 -9.39 -8.38
C ALA A 27 -0.03 -10.24 -7.11
N LEU A 28 -1.09 -11.05 -7.06
CA LEU A 28 -1.36 -11.94 -5.92
C LEU A 28 -0.28 -13.02 -5.78
N GLU A 29 0.17 -13.62 -6.87
CA GLU A 29 1.27 -14.59 -6.89
C GLU A 29 2.58 -13.96 -6.40
N THR A 30 2.88 -12.74 -6.87
CA THR A 30 4.05 -11.96 -6.42
C THR A 30 4.01 -11.73 -4.91
N ILE A 31 2.86 -11.28 -4.38
CA ILE A 31 2.68 -11.02 -2.95
C ILE A 31 2.82 -12.32 -2.16
N ALA A 32 2.15 -13.41 -2.59
CA ALA A 32 2.19 -14.69 -1.89
C ALA A 32 3.60 -15.30 -1.85
N THR A 33 4.40 -15.06 -2.90
CA THR A 33 5.75 -15.61 -3.02
C THR A 33 6.78 -14.79 -2.23
N ARG A 34 6.75 -13.45 -2.33
CA ARG A 34 7.70 -12.58 -1.62
C ARG A 34 7.36 -12.42 -0.14
N PHE A 35 6.08 -12.33 0.17
CA PHE A 35 5.57 -12.01 1.50
C PHE A 35 4.50 -13.03 1.92
N PRO A 36 4.87 -14.30 2.19
CA PRO A 36 3.87 -15.31 2.50
C PRO A 36 3.15 -15.03 3.84
N LEU A 37 1.81 -15.16 3.83
CA LEU A 37 0.93 -14.82 4.97
C LEU A 37 1.29 -15.50 6.31
N HIS A 38 1.90 -16.67 6.28
CA HIS A 38 2.29 -17.39 7.50
C HIS A 38 3.52 -16.78 8.21
N SER A 39 4.29 -15.92 7.51
CA SER A 39 5.52 -15.29 8.02
C SER A 39 5.48 -13.76 8.00
N TRP A 40 4.45 -13.16 7.39
CA TRP A 40 4.35 -11.71 7.15
C TRP A 40 2.96 -11.18 7.48
N LEU A 41 2.92 -10.08 8.24
CA LEU A 41 1.71 -9.28 8.38
C LEU A 41 1.56 -8.39 7.14
N HIS A 42 0.45 -8.54 6.42
CA HIS A 42 0.12 -7.66 5.29
C HIS A 42 -0.63 -6.43 5.76
N VAL A 43 -0.09 -5.26 5.43
CA VAL A 43 -0.69 -3.96 5.73
C VAL A 43 -0.99 -3.27 4.40
N PHE A 44 -2.27 -3.19 4.06
CA PHE A 44 -2.76 -2.55 2.86
C PHE A 44 -3.04 -1.07 3.16
N THR A 45 -2.49 -0.19 2.33
CA THR A 45 -2.78 1.25 2.40
C THR A 45 -3.55 1.67 1.16
N ASP A 46 -4.40 2.68 1.32
CA ASP A 46 -5.13 3.28 0.21
C ASP A 46 -5.39 4.77 0.51
N GLY A 47 -5.00 5.62 -0.42
CA GLY A 47 -5.22 7.05 -0.45
C GLY A 47 -6.20 7.43 -1.54
N SER A 48 -7.39 7.89 -1.16
CA SER A 48 -8.43 8.25 -2.13
C SER A 48 -8.83 9.71 -2.00
N ALA A 49 -8.99 10.42 -3.12
CA ALA A 49 -9.52 11.77 -3.18
C ALA A 49 -10.78 11.81 -4.04
N ALA A 50 -11.81 12.49 -3.55
CA ALA A 50 -13.04 12.72 -4.29
C ALA A 50 -12.85 13.83 -5.36
N GLY A 51 -12.08 13.53 -6.41
CA GLY A 51 -11.65 14.52 -7.40
C GLY A 51 -10.58 15.48 -6.87
N ALA A 52 -9.99 16.30 -7.75
CA ALA A 52 -8.80 17.10 -7.43
C ALA A 52 -8.98 18.14 -6.30
N ASN A 53 -10.22 18.55 -5.97
CA ASN A 53 -10.48 19.72 -5.12
C ASN A 53 -11.48 19.50 -3.97
N ARG A 54 -11.85 18.25 -3.63
CA ARG A 54 -12.84 18.02 -2.55
C ARG A 54 -12.15 17.62 -1.26
N ASN A 55 -12.08 16.33 -0.99
CA ASN A 55 -11.52 15.76 0.24
C ASN A 55 -10.72 14.51 -0.12
N ALA A 56 -9.54 14.36 0.48
CA ALA A 56 -8.85 13.08 0.49
C ALA A 56 -9.09 12.33 1.80
N GLY A 57 -9.03 11.01 1.70
CA GLY A 57 -9.08 10.07 2.79
C GLY A 57 -7.88 9.13 2.70
N ALA A 58 -7.46 8.67 3.87
CA ALA A 58 -6.43 7.65 4.04
C ALA A 58 -7.05 6.45 4.74
N ARG A 59 -6.76 5.26 4.23
CA ARG A 59 -7.21 4.00 4.82
C ARG A 59 -6.03 3.07 5.01
N VAL A 60 -6.05 2.36 6.12
CA VAL A 60 -5.12 1.27 6.41
C VAL A 60 -5.94 0.07 6.83
N TYR A 61 -5.58 -1.10 6.30
CA TYR A 61 -6.17 -2.37 6.69
C TYR A 61 -5.08 -3.43 6.88
N CYS A 62 -5.13 -4.15 7.97
CA CYS A 62 -4.43 -5.41 8.18
C CYS A 62 -5.30 -6.34 9.03
N SER A 63 -4.87 -7.59 9.23
CA SER A 63 -5.61 -8.54 10.06
C SER A 63 -5.73 -8.13 11.54
N ALA A 64 -4.87 -7.23 12.02
CA ALA A 64 -4.85 -6.78 13.42
C ALA A 64 -5.60 -5.46 13.66
N PHE A 65 -5.70 -4.57 12.66
CA PHE A 65 -6.36 -3.28 12.80
C PHE A 65 -6.83 -2.70 11.46
N GLN A 66 -7.79 -1.78 11.54
CA GLN A 66 -8.25 -0.98 10.42
C GLN A 66 -8.41 0.48 10.84
N ILE A 67 -7.90 1.40 10.02
CA ILE A 67 -7.95 2.84 10.27
C ILE A 67 -8.52 3.53 9.03
N CYS A 68 -9.38 4.52 9.23
CA CYS A 68 -9.82 5.43 8.18
C CYS A 68 -9.73 6.85 8.73
N CYS A 69 -9.10 7.75 7.99
CA CYS A 69 -8.85 9.12 8.44
C CYS A 69 -9.12 10.09 7.29
N PRO A 70 -9.90 11.17 7.50
CA PRO A 70 -9.94 12.27 6.55
C PRO A 70 -8.60 13.02 6.57
N VAL A 71 -8.05 13.28 5.39
CA VAL A 71 -6.73 13.92 5.24
C VAL A 71 -6.87 15.45 5.19
N GLY A 72 -7.95 15.92 4.55
CA GLY A 72 -8.26 17.35 4.48
C GLY A 72 -8.92 17.78 3.18
N ARG A 73 -9.25 19.07 3.10
CA ARG A 73 -9.76 19.73 1.90
C ARG A 73 -8.62 20.00 0.94
N LEU A 74 -8.88 19.90 -0.38
CA LEU A 74 -7.88 20.13 -1.44
C LEU A 74 -6.67 19.18 -1.39
N ALA A 75 -6.75 18.10 -0.61
CA ALA A 75 -5.74 17.06 -0.59
C ALA A 75 -5.88 16.15 -1.82
N THR A 76 -4.74 15.71 -2.34
CA THR A 76 -4.64 14.84 -3.51
C THR A 76 -4.69 13.36 -3.12
N ASN A 77 -4.82 12.46 -4.11
CA ASN A 77 -4.65 11.02 -3.88
C ASN A 77 -3.28 10.74 -3.24
N PHE A 78 -2.23 11.43 -3.72
CA PHE A 78 -0.87 11.28 -3.18
C PHE A 78 -0.80 11.67 -1.70
N ASP A 79 -1.41 12.77 -1.28
CA ASP A 79 -1.47 13.15 0.14
C ASP A 79 -2.20 12.10 0.98
N GLY A 80 -3.24 11.48 0.41
CA GLY A 80 -3.92 10.34 1.01
C GLY A 80 -3.02 9.13 1.18
N GLU A 81 -2.25 8.78 0.17
CA GLU A 81 -1.31 7.65 0.21
C GLU A 81 -0.23 7.87 1.27
N ILE A 82 0.41 9.04 1.26
CA ILE A 82 1.43 9.40 2.26
C ILE A 82 0.82 9.35 3.67
N ARG A 83 -0.39 9.87 3.86
CA ARG A 83 -1.05 9.82 5.16
C ARG A 83 -1.40 8.39 5.57
N ALA A 84 -1.82 7.53 4.64
CA ALA A 84 -2.11 6.12 4.92
C ALA A 84 -0.84 5.37 5.34
N ILE A 85 0.28 5.58 4.65
CA ILE A 85 1.59 5.01 5.02
C ILE A 85 1.99 5.48 6.43
N LEU A 86 1.90 6.78 6.73
CA LEU A 86 2.24 7.31 8.05
C LEU A 86 1.37 6.71 9.16
N LEU A 87 0.06 6.62 8.95
CA LEU A 87 -0.86 6.00 9.91
C LEU A 87 -0.57 4.52 10.13
N ALA A 88 -0.20 3.80 9.06
CA ALA A 88 0.23 2.42 9.15
C ALA A 88 1.50 2.31 10.00
N LEU A 89 2.53 3.12 9.72
CA LEU A 89 3.79 3.17 10.46
C LEU A 89 3.58 3.46 11.96
N GLU A 90 2.74 4.44 12.29
CA GLU A 90 2.39 4.77 13.68
C GLU A 90 1.79 3.55 14.40
N ARG A 91 0.89 2.81 13.73
CA ARG A 91 0.16 1.70 14.36
C ARG A 91 0.92 0.39 14.41
N ILE A 92 1.77 0.09 13.42
CA ILE A 92 2.55 -1.16 13.39
C ILE A 92 3.58 -1.25 14.51
N THR A 93 4.06 -0.11 15.03
CA THR A 93 4.98 -0.12 16.19
C THR A 93 4.36 -0.74 17.45
N ALA A 94 3.02 -0.76 17.52
CA ALA A 94 2.26 -1.38 18.59
C ALA A 94 1.82 -2.82 18.27
N VAL A 95 2.23 -3.40 17.14
CA VAL A 95 1.89 -4.76 16.74
C VAL A 95 3.14 -5.64 16.79
N GLU A 96 3.05 -6.75 17.53
CA GLU A 96 4.08 -7.78 17.53
C GLU A 96 3.95 -8.64 16.27
N ALA A 97 4.76 -8.36 15.25
CA ALA A 97 4.87 -9.19 14.05
C ALA A 97 6.34 -9.37 13.65
N PRO A 98 6.78 -10.58 13.27
CA PRO A 98 8.18 -10.84 12.93
C PRO A 98 8.61 -10.10 11.66
N ASN A 99 7.72 -10.04 10.66
CA ASN A 99 7.93 -9.30 9.42
C ASN A 99 6.62 -8.60 9.00
N ILE A 100 6.75 -7.44 8.38
CA ILE A 100 5.62 -6.61 7.94
C ILE A 100 5.83 -6.23 6.47
N ALA A 101 4.84 -6.52 5.64
CA ALA A 101 4.79 -6.11 4.25
C ALA A 101 3.73 -5.01 4.11
N MET A 102 4.17 -3.79 3.81
CA MET A 102 3.26 -2.71 3.46
C MET A 102 2.99 -2.75 1.96
N LEU A 103 1.73 -2.92 1.58
CA LEU A 103 1.28 -3.06 0.20
C LEU A 103 0.59 -1.76 -0.21
N VAL A 104 1.25 -1.03 -1.11
CA VAL A 104 0.86 0.30 -1.59
C VAL A 104 0.72 0.22 -3.11
N ASP A 105 -0.38 0.71 -3.67
CA ASP A 105 -0.61 0.68 -5.12
C ASP A 105 -0.06 1.93 -5.85
N SER A 106 0.41 2.92 -5.10
CA SER A 106 1.07 4.12 -5.59
C SER A 106 2.59 3.99 -5.57
N GLN A 107 3.18 3.69 -6.74
CA GLN A 107 4.64 3.70 -6.93
C GLN A 107 5.28 5.03 -6.53
N ALA A 108 4.61 6.16 -6.80
CA ALA A 108 5.09 7.48 -6.42
C ALA A 108 5.17 7.64 -4.89
N ALA A 109 4.20 7.09 -4.14
CA ALA A 109 4.20 7.16 -2.68
C ALA A 109 5.31 6.27 -2.09
N ILE A 110 5.51 5.07 -2.63
CA ILE A 110 6.63 4.19 -2.23
C ILE A 110 7.95 4.93 -2.40
N LEU A 111 8.22 5.45 -3.60
CA LEU A 111 9.45 6.17 -3.89
C LEU A 111 9.65 7.39 -2.97
N ALA A 112 8.59 8.15 -2.67
CA ALA A 112 8.67 9.32 -1.81
C ALA A 112 9.10 9.01 -0.37
N VAL A 113 8.84 7.80 0.14
CA VAL A 113 9.18 7.40 1.52
C VAL A 113 10.40 6.49 1.62
N THR A 114 10.91 5.99 0.49
CA THR A 114 12.07 5.06 0.46
C THR A 114 13.28 5.56 -0.32
N SER A 115 13.21 6.75 -0.91
CA SER A 115 14.36 7.40 -1.58
C SER A 115 15.24 8.18 -0.62
#